data_AF-A0A9P8UZN6-F1
#
_entry.id   AF-A0A9P8UZN6-F1
#
_cell.length_a   1.000
_cell.length_b   1.000
_cell.length_c   1.000
_cell.angle_alpha   90.00
_cell.angle_beta   90.00
_cell.angle_gamma   90.00
#
_symmetry.space_group_name_H-M   'P 1'
#
loop_
_entity.id
_entity.type
_entity.pdbx_description
1 polymer ?
#
loop_
_entity_poly.entity_id
_entity_poly.type
_entity_poly.pdbx_seq_one_letter_code
_entity_poly.pdbx_strand_id
1 'polypeptide(L)'
;MASFSEILRVEAIDSHSYQVNLKDEWAIGSVPNGGVVTSVLQSVARRHFTTTLKTQNQPDCITLHVDFVQRTSVGPAVVNVKDLKLGRQTSTVQLILTQEGRDEIIAVLTHANIALESGLSLPTAWTLDPVPPPADLDELAENGTDGTWDQWKSPRSDFRKASLNMDVYIPKGGRVGRGIMDQWIKFKNGENFTNTCLGLLSDMFPQMVESYSEDWEAMNNAGISQKQLTQHWYPTLALNLDIKKLLPDGGAKWIFVRIQSKLIANGRKDLEVIIMDEQKEVVALSHHVAMILSSARNLAKRGDGKKDQISSKL
;
A
#
# COMPACT_ATOMS: atom_id res chain seq x y z
N MET A 1 -7.61 -19.90 -1.00
CA MET A 1 -6.94 -18.60 -1.24
C MET A 1 -5.59 -18.66 -0.55
N ALA A 2 -4.55 -18.09 -1.14
CA ALA A 2 -3.22 -18.06 -0.50
C ALA A 2 -3.27 -17.19 0.76
N SER A 3 -2.57 -17.61 1.82
CA SER A 3 -2.44 -16.84 3.06
C SER A 3 -1.52 -15.65 2.82
N PHE A 4 -1.84 -14.46 3.36
CA PHE A 4 -0.89 -13.35 3.24
C PHE A 4 0.38 -13.62 4.06
N SER A 5 0.27 -14.36 5.16
CA SER A 5 1.43 -14.77 5.97
C SER A 5 2.45 -15.60 5.18
N GLU A 6 2.01 -16.34 4.15
CA GLU A 6 2.90 -17.09 3.26
C GLU A 6 3.74 -16.17 2.37
N ILE A 7 3.18 -15.02 1.98
CA ILE A 7 3.86 -13.98 1.20
C ILE A 7 4.92 -13.28 2.05
N LEU A 8 4.62 -13.10 3.33
CA LEU A 8 5.51 -12.47 4.30
C LEU A 8 6.62 -13.39 4.82
N ARG A 9 6.72 -14.63 4.32
CA ARG A 9 7.81 -15.54 4.69
C ARG A 9 9.14 -14.97 4.20
N VAL A 10 10.09 -14.89 5.13
CA VAL A 10 11.44 -14.41 4.90
C VAL A 10 12.42 -15.49 5.34
N GLU A 11 13.31 -15.89 4.44
CA GLU A 11 14.36 -16.85 4.73
C GLU A 11 15.69 -16.11 4.85
N ALA A 12 16.41 -16.29 5.95
CA ALA A 12 17.73 -15.68 6.10
C ALA A 12 18.73 -16.48 5.24
N ILE A 13 19.47 -15.78 4.37
CA ILE A 13 20.61 -16.35 3.65
C ILE A 13 21.84 -16.22 4.54
N ASP A 14 22.04 -15.03 5.11
CA ASP A 14 23.03 -14.75 6.14
C ASP A 14 22.49 -13.70 7.14
N SER A 15 23.37 -13.08 7.93
CA SER A 15 23.02 -12.07 8.93
C SER A 15 22.36 -10.79 8.37
N HIS A 16 22.61 -10.44 7.11
CA HIS A 16 22.23 -9.18 6.46
C HIS A 16 21.62 -9.38 5.07
N SER A 17 21.43 -10.62 4.61
CA SER A 17 20.75 -10.91 3.35
C SER A 17 19.63 -11.93 3.54
N TYR A 18 18.52 -11.69 2.85
CA TYR A 18 17.27 -12.43 3.02
C TYR A 18 16.67 -12.80 1.67
N GLN A 19 16.17 -14.02 1.54
CA GLN A 19 15.41 -14.48 0.40
C GLN A 19 13.92 -14.31 0.66
N VAL A 20 13.22 -13.78 -0.35
CA VAL A 20 11.77 -13.60 -0.37
C VAL A 20 11.22 -14.06 -1.71
N ASN A 21 9.92 -14.30 -1.80
CA ASN A 21 9.30 -14.70 -3.06
C ASN A 21 7.98 -13.96 -3.32
N LEU A 22 7.97 -13.11 -4.35
CA LEU A 22 6.80 -12.38 -4.80
C LEU A 22 5.88 -13.30 -5.61
N LYS A 23 4.57 -13.21 -5.37
CA LYS A 23 3.59 -14.15 -5.93
C LYS A 23 2.64 -13.45 -6.91
N ASP A 24 2.18 -14.19 -7.91
CA ASP A 24 1.38 -13.66 -9.03
C ASP A 24 -0.03 -13.25 -8.59
N GLU A 25 -0.61 -13.99 -7.66
CA GLU A 25 -1.93 -13.72 -7.08
C GLU A 25 -1.96 -12.41 -6.27
N TRP A 26 -0.79 -11.81 -6.00
CA TRP A 26 -0.62 -10.51 -5.35
C TRP A 26 -0.10 -9.43 -6.31
N ALA A 27 -0.23 -9.64 -7.62
CA ALA A 27 0.15 -8.69 -8.66
C ALA A 27 -1.00 -7.80 -9.14
N ILE A 28 -0.61 -6.65 -9.71
CA ILE A 28 -1.43 -5.80 -10.57
C ILE A 28 -0.84 -5.91 -11.99
N GLY A 29 -1.52 -6.65 -12.85
CA GLY A 29 -1.06 -7.08 -14.17
C GLY A 29 0.07 -8.08 -14.02
N SER A 30 1.25 -7.74 -14.54
CA SER A 30 2.46 -8.55 -14.44
C SER A 30 3.37 -8.17 -13.25
N VAL A 31 3.05 -7.08 -12.56
CA VAL A 31 3.91 -6.47 -11.54
C VAL A 31 3.32 -6.72 -10.15
N PRO A 32 4.07 -7.29 -9.18
CA PRO A 32 3.66 -7.36 -7.78
C PRO A 32 3.15 -6.01 -7.25
N ASN A 33 2.06 -5.99 -6.48
CA ASN A 33 1.53 -4.74 -5.90
C ASN A 33 2.57 -4.06 -4.98
N GLY A 34 2.68 -2.73 -5.05
CA GLY A 34 3.68 -1.96 -4.31
C GLY A 34 3.53 -2.12 -2.79
N GLY A 35 2.31 -2.11 -2.29
CA GLY A 35 2.01 -2.38 -0.88
C GLY A 35 2.40 -3.78 -0.42
N VAL A 36 2.15 -4.81 -1.23
CA VAL A 36 2.60 -6.18 -0.93
C VAL A 36 4.11 -6.24 -0.80
N VAL A 37 4.85 -5.64 -1.75
CA VAL A 37 6.31 -5.62 -1.68
C VAL A 37 6.79 -4.83 -0.47
N THR A 38 6.12 -3.73 -0.14
CA THR A 38 6.39 -2.93 1.06
C THR A 38 6.21 -3.76 2.33
N SER A 39 5.14 -4.55 2.43
CA SER A 39 4.91 -5.47 3.55
C SER A 39 5.97 -6.57 3.66
N VAL A 40 6.49 -7.06 2.54
CA VAL A 40 7.64 -7.99 2.52
C VAL A 40 8.89 -7.31 3.06
N LEU A 41 9.18 -6.06 2.70
CA LEU A 41 10.30 -5.30 3.24
C LEU A 41 10.16 -5.05 4.75
N GLN A 42 8.95 -4.74 5.23
CA GLN A 42 8.67 -4.65 6.67
C GLN A 42 8.93 -5.98 7.38
N SER A 43 8.57 -7.11 6.76
CA SER A 43 8.82 -8.45 7.31
C SER A 43 10.32 -8.78 7.37
N VAL A 44 11.09 -8.38 6.35
CA VAL A 44 12.55 -8.52 6.34
C VAL A 44 13.19 -7.70 7.46
N ALA A 45 12.80 -6.42 7.59
CA ALA A 45 13.33 -5.58 8.66
C ALA A 45 12.96 -6.13 10.05
N ARG A 46 11.71 -6.53 10.27
CA ARG A 46 11.29 -7.17 11.53
C ARG A 46 12.11 -8.44 11.82
N ARG A 47 12.34 -9.28 10.82
CA ARG A 47 13.20 -10.47 10.98
C ARG A 47 14.61 -10.05 11.41
N HIS A 48 15.20 -9.07 10.74
CA HIS A 48 16.52 -8.55 11.05
C HIS A 48 16.61 -8.00 12.49
N PHE A 49 15.63 -7.21 12.94
CA PHE A 49 15.56 -6.69 14.30
C PHE A 49 15.31 -7.74 15.38
N THR A 50 14.64 -8.84 15.05
CA THR A 50 14.37 -9.94 16.00
C THR A 50 15.48 -10.99 16.04
N THR A 51 16.38 -11.00 15.05
CA THR A 51 17.52 -11.93 14.99
C THR A 51 18.86 -11.22 15.11
N THR A 52 19.28 -10.50 14.07
CA THR A 52 20.64 -9.93 13.94
C THR A 52 20.82 -8.78 14.91
N LEU A 53 19.83 -7.89 15.00
CA LEU A 53 19.82 -6.73 15.90
C LEU A 53 18.97 -6.96 17.16
N LYS A 54 18.81 -8.21 17.59
CA LYS A 54 17.97 -8.58 18.75
C LYS A 54 18.30 -7.76 20.01
N THR A 55 19.56 -7.42 20.21
CA THR A 55 20.02 -6.62 21.37
C THR A 55 19.50 -5.18 21.38
N GLN A 56 19.07 -4.64 20.22
CA GLN A 56 18.46 -3.31 20.16
C GLN A 56 17.08 -3.28 20.81
N ASN A 57 16.39 -4.43 20.91
CA ASN A 57 15.02 -4.53 21.43
C ASN A 57 14.06 -3.55 20.74
N GLN A 58 14.18 -3.39 19.41
CA GLN A 58 13.39 -2.45 18.60
C GLN A 58 12.63 -3.21 17.48
N PRO A 59 11.59 -4.00 17.84
CA PRO A 59 10.94 -4.89 16.89
C PRO A 59 9.99 -4.18 15.90
N ASP A 60 9.66 -2.91 16.16
CA ASP A 60 8.53 -2.23 15.53
C ASP A 60 9.02 -1.14 14.57
N CYS A 61 8.52 -1.17 13.34
CA CYS A 61 8.76 -0.09 12.38
C CYS A 61 7.92 1.12 12.79
N ILE A 62 8.55 2.30 12.90
CA ILE A 62 7.86 3.56 13.19
C ILE A 62 7.80 4.49 11.97
N THR A 63 8.77 4.38 11.06
CA THR A 63 8.72 5.04 9.76
C THR A 63 9.44 4.23 8.69
N LEU A 64 8.94 4.31 7.47
CA LEU A 64 9.46 3.63 6.29
C LEU A 64 9.37 4.57 5.08
N HIS A 65 10.41 4.57 4.25
CA HIS A 65 10.43 5.23 2.94
C HIS A 65 10.88 4.22 1.90
N VAL A 66 10.20 4.17 0.76
CA VAL A 66 10.45 3.22 -0.32
C VAL A 66 10.48 3.98 -1.64
N ASP A 67 11.57 3.82 -2.38
CA ASP A 67 11.70 4.25 -3.77
C ASP A 67 11.63 3.03 -4.68
N PHE A 68 10.64 3.00 -5.56
CA PHE A 68 10.45 1.97 -6.58
C PHE A 68 11.27 2.32 -7.82
N VAL A 69 12.55 1.98 -7.78
CA VAL A 69 13.53 2.32 -8.83
C VAL A 69 13.20 1.63 -10.16
N GLN A 70 12.73 0.38 -10.10
CA GLN A 70 12.33 -0.42 -11.25
C GLN A 70 11.08 -1.27 -10.93
N ARG A 71 10.50 -1.88 -11.98
CA ARG A 71 9.34 -2.77 -11.83
C ARG A 71 9.79 -4.13 -11.32
N THR A 72 9.37 -4.51 -10.12
CA THR A 72 9.50 -5.88 -9.61
C THR A 72 8.82 -6.92 -10.51
N SER A 73 9.19 -8.19 -10.35
CA SER A 73 8.59 -9.34 -11.03
C SER A 73 8.19 -10.42 -10.05
N VAL A 74 7.19 -11.20 -10.44
CA VAL A 74 6.82 -12.44 -9.75
C VAL A 74 8.02 -13.37 -9.71
N GLY A 75 8.24 -14.01 -8.57
CA GLY A 75 9.33 -14.94 -8.33
C GLY A 75 10.26 -14.51 -7.20
N PRO A 76 11.42 -15.17 -7.09
CA PRO A 76 12.37 -14.92 -6.00
C PRO A 76 12.99 -13.52 -6.11
N ALA A 77 13.34 -12.97 -4.95
CA ALA A 77 14.16 -11.79 -4.81
C ALA A 77 15.08 -11.93 -3.60
N VAL A 78 16.18 -11.18 -3.60
CA VAL A 78 17.07 -11.07 -2.46
C VAL A 78 16.95 -9.66 -1.90
N VAL A 79 16.85 -9.54 -0.58
CA VAL A 79 16.84 -8.27 0.13
C VAL A 79 18.11 -8.18 0.97
N ASN A 80 18.95 -7.22 0.65
CA ASN A 80 20.15 -6.90 1.42
C ASN A 80 19.84 -5.80 2.42
N VAL A 81 20.31 -5.95 3.65
CA VAL A 81 20.13 -5.01 4.76
C VAL A 81 21.46 -4.36 5.10
N LYS A 82 21.45 -3.05 5.26
CA LYS A 82 22.57 -2.26 5.75
C LYS A 82 22.16 -1.50 6.99
N ASP A 83 22.86 -1.73 8.08
CA ASP A 83 22.71 -0.95 9.30
C ASP A 83 23.26 0.46 9.09
N LEU A 84 22.38 1.46 9.09
CA LEU A 84 22.81 2.85 8.90
C LEU A 84 23.14 3.52 10.24
N LYS A 85 22.27 3.33 11.23
CA LYS A 85 22.43 3.89 12.57
C LYS A 85 21.81 2.95 13.59
N LEU A 86 22.59 2.52 14.57
CA LEU A 86 22.10 1.75 15.71
C LEU A 86 22.09 2.65 16.94
N GLY A 87 20.92 2.85 17.54
CA GLY A 87 20.73 3.76 18.65
C GLY A 87 19.89 3.14 19.76
N ARG A 88 19.93 3.74 20.95
CA ARG A 88 19.21 3.21 22.12
C ARG A 88 17.69 3.21 21.95
N GLN A 89 17.13 4.30 21.42
CA GLN A 89 15.69 4.46 21.24
C GLN A 89 15.22 4.02 19.86
N THR A 90 16.01 4.34 18.84
CA THR A 90 15.68 4.05 17.45
C THR A 90 16.91 3.57 16.72
N SER A 91 16.73 2.66 15.78
CA SER A 91 17.74 2.26 14.80
C SER A 91 17.19 2.36 13.39
N THR A 92 18.03 2.72 12.44
CA THR A 92 17.68 2.91 11.04
C THR A 92 18.49 1.95 10.18
N VAL A 93 17.78 1.23 9.31
CA VAL A 93 18.35 0.27 8.34
C VAL A 93 17.95 0.66 6.93
N GLN A 94 18.82 0.39 5.97
CA GLN A 94 18.52 0.45 4.54
C GLN A 94 18.33 -0.96 4.02
N LEU A 95 17.29 -1.14 3.20
CA LEU A 95 17.01 -2.39 2.49
C LEU A 95 17.13 -2.14 0.98
N ILE A 96 17.75 -3.07 0.26
CA ILE A 96 17.79 -3.08 -1.20
C ILE A 96 17.23 -4.41 -1.67
N LEU A 97 16.13 -4.38 -2.43
CA LEU A 97 15.56 -5.56 -3.07
C LEU A 97 16.11 -5.68 -4.48
N THR A 98 16.78 -6.80 -4.74
CA THR A 98 17.44 -7.10 -6.01
C THR A 98 16.75 -8.29 -6.69
N GLN A 99 16.50 -8.18 -7.99
CA GLN A 99 16.09 -9.28 -8.86
C GLN A 99 16.93 -9.28 -10.13
N GLU A 100 17.40 -10.46 -10.55
CA GLU A 100 18.16 -10.62 -11.80
C GLU A 100 19.37 -9.66 -11.89
N GLY A 101 20.01 -9.37 -10.74
CA GLY A 101 21.15 -8.46 -10.66
C GLY A 101 20.82 -6.96 -10.73
N ARG A 102 19.54 -6.57 -10.65
CA ARG A 102 19.11 -5.17 -10.64
C ARG A 102 18.48 -4.80 -9.31
N ASP A 103 18.83 -3.62 -8.82
CA ASP A 103 18.20 -3.03 -7.65
C ASP A 103 16.84 -2.47 -8.06
N GLU A 104 15.79 -3.18 -7.68
CA GLU A 104 14.42 -2.85 -8.07
C GLU A 104 13.80 -1.86 -7.09
N ILE A 105 14.16 -1.96 -5.80
CA ILE A 105 13.64 -1.11 -4.73
C ILE A 105 14.75 -0.76 -3.75
N ILE A 106 14.73 0.49 -3.30
CA ILE A 106 15.53 0.98 -2.18
C ILE A 106 14.55 1.41 -1.10
N ALA A 107 14.79 0.97 0.13
CA ALA A 107 13.98 1.36 1.27
C ALA A 107 14.85 1.76 2.47
N VAL A 108 14.35 2.69 3.28
CA VAL A 108 14.94 3.06 4.56
C VAL A 108 13.86 2.95 5.62
N LEU A 109 14.12 2.16 6.65
CA LEU A 109 13.19 1.93 7.75
C LEU A 109 13.85 2.34 9.06
N THR A 110 13.08 3.01 9.91
CA THR A 110 13.46 3.25 11.31
C THR A 110 12.57 2.42 12.21
N HIS A 111 13.22 1.71 13.12
CA HIS A 111 12.57 0.87 14.11
C HIS A 111 12.77 1.41 15.53
N ALA A 112 11.79 1.16 16.37
CA ALA A 112 11.76 1.46 17.78
C ALA A 112 11.07 0.31 18.53
N ASN A 113 10.78 0.53 19.81
CA ASN A 113 9.90 -0.33 20.59
C ASN A 113 8.71 0.51 21.04
N ILE A 114 7.61 0.41 20.30
CA ILE A 114 6.44 1.27 20.53
C ILE A 114 5.88 1.05 21.94
N ALA A 115 5.95 -0.18 22.46
CA ALA A 115 5.49 -0.50 23.81
C ALA A 115 6.31 0.16 24.93
N LEU A 116 7.51 0.66 24.64
CA LEU A 116 8.38 1.34 25.59
C LEU A 116 8.49 2.86 25.34
N GLU A 117 7.75 3.39 24.37
CA GLU A 117 7.76 4.82 24.07
C GLU A 117 7.20 5.64 25.23
N SER A 118 7.82 6.80 25.45
CA SER A 118 7.39 7.79 26.43
C SER A 118 7.74 9.19 25.93
N GLY A 119 6.93 10.19 26.26
CA GLY A 119 7.11 11.55 25.77
C GLY A 119 5.87 12.41 25.96
N LEU A 120 5.93 13.62 25.41
CA LEU A 120 4.80 14.55 25.39
C LEU A 120 3.72 14.03 24.42
N SER A 121 2.48 13.90 24.93
CA SER A 121 1.30 13.57 24.13
C SER A 121 0.30 14.73 24.23
N LEU A 122 -0.19 15.19 23.08
CA LEU A 122 -1.17 16.27 22.98
C LEU A 122 -2.32 15.83 22.06
N PRO A 123 -3.60 16.01 22.46
CA PRO A 123 -4.71 15.78 21.55
C PRO A 123 -4.77 16.92 20.53
N THR A 124 -4.76 16.59 19.24
CA THR A 124 -4.81 17.60 18.14
C THR A 124 -6.22 17.98 17.71
N ALA A 125 -7.25 17.29 18.25
CA ALA A 125 -8.65 17.37 17.81
C ALA A 125 -8.87 17.10 16.30
N TRP A 126 -7.88 16.54 15.60
CA TRP A 126 -8.00 16.23 14.19
C TRP A 126 -9.04 15.13 13.96
N THR A 127 -9.88 15.32 12.95
CA THR A 127 -10.86 14.34 12.48
C THR A 127 -10.89 14.33 10.96
N LEU A 128 -11.39 13.23 10.38
CA LEU A 128 -11.65 13.14 8.95
C LEU A 128 -12.67 14.19 8.51
N ASP A 129 -12.34 14.95 7.46
CA ASP A 129 -13.23 15.90 6.81
C ASP A 129 -13.20 15.66 5.28
N PRO A 130 -14.35 15.46 4.62
CA PRO A 130 -15.69 15.29 5.19
C PRO A 130 -15.81 13.99 6.01
N VAL A 131 -16.69 13.94 7.01
CA VAL A 131 -16.86 12.75 7.86
C VAL A 131 -17.39 11.55 7.04
N PRO A 132 -16.76 10.36 7.10
CA PRO A 132 -17.28 9.18 6.42
C PRO A 132 -18.60 8.71 7.06
N PRO A 133 -19.53 8.13 6.29
CA PRO A 133 -20.76 7.60 6.87
C PRO A 133 -20.47 6.49 7.89
N PRO A 134 -21.36 6.27 8.88
CA PRO A 134 -21.23 5.13 9.79
C PRO A 134 -21.34 3.81 9.01
N ALA A 135 -20.78 2.74 9.56
CA ALA A 135 -20.83 1.40 8.97
C ALA A 135 -21.24 0.38 10.04
N ASP A 136 -22.06 -0.59 9.66
CA ASP A 136 -22.32 -1.80 10.42
C ASP A 136 -21.43 -2.93 9.90
N LEU A 137 -20.31 -3.18 10.60
CA LEU A 137 -19.30 -4.12 10.15
C LEU A 137 -19.76 -5.60 10.20
N ASP A 138 -20.74 -5.92 11.05
CA ASP A 138 -21.28 -7.28 11.15
C ASP A 138 -22.21 -7.54 9.96
N GLU A 139 -23.12 -6.60 9.66
CA GLU A 139 -23.98 -6.65 8.49
C GLU A 139 -23.17 -6.67 7.18
N LEU A 140 -22.09 -5.87 7.09
CA LEU A 140 -21.16 -5.92 5.95
C LEU A 140 -20.48 -7.29 5.80
N ALA A 141 -20.11 -7.94 6.91
CA ALA A 141 -19.46 -9.25 6.89
C ALA A 141 -20.41 -10.34 6.40
N GLU A 142 -21.68 -10.28 6.81
CA GLU A 142 -22.69 -11.30 6.51
C GLU A 142 -23.30 -11.12 5.12
N ASN A 143 -23.69 -9.90 4.76
CA ASN A 143 -24.54 -9.63 3.60
C ASN A 143 -23.82 -8.89 2.47
N GLY A 144 -22.59 -8.42 2.69
CA GLY A 144 -21.83 -7.67 1.69
C GLY A 144 -22.27 -6.21 1.55
N THR A 145 -23.23 -5.76 2.36
CA THR A 145 -23.79 -4.40 2.38
C THR A 145 -24.52 -4.17 3.69
N ASP A 146 -24.53 -2.94 4.19
CA ASP A 146 -25.35 -2.47 5.31
C ASP A 146 -26.38 -1.41 4.87
N GLY A 147 -26.57 -1.28 3.55
CA GLY A 147 -27.38 -0.24 2.91
C GLY A 147 -26.65 1.08 2.67
N THR A 148 -25.59 1.37 3.43
CA THR A 148 -24.76 2.59 3.31
C THR A 148 -23.44 2.32 2.59
N TRP A 149 -22.87 1.15 2.83
CA TRP A 149 -21.65 0.63 2.24
C TRP A 149 -21.98 -0.61 1.41
N ASP A 150 -21.37 -0.72 0.23
CA ASP A 150 -21.51 -1.90 -0.63
C ASP A 150 -20.13 -2.51 -0.91
N GLN A 151 -20.08 -3.84 -0.97
CA GLN A 151 -18.87 -4.55 -1.38
C GLN A 151 -18.47 -4.12 -2.80
N TRP A 152 -17.28 -3.55 -2.92
CA TRP A 152 -16.69 -3.14 -4.17
C TRP A 152 -16.23 -4.35 -4.99
N LYS A 153 -16.53 -4.33 -6.29
CA LYS A 153 -16.05 -5.31 -7.25
C LYS A 153 -15.10 -4.63 -8.23
N SER A 154 -13.89 -5.17 -8.35
CA SER A 154 -12.91 -4.67 -9.30
C SER A 154 -13.43 -4.78 -10.74
N PRO A 155 -13.49 -3.68 -11.52
CA PRO A 155 -13.88 -3.73 -12.93
C PRO A 155 -12.83 -4.41 -13.81
N ARG A 156 -11.64 -4.67 -13.27
CA ARG A 156 -10.49 -5.31 -13.93
C ARG A 156 -9.91 -6.37 -13.01
N SER A 157 -10.71 -7.34 -12.59
CA SER A 157 -10.27 -8.45 -11.73
C SER A 157 -9.15 -9.29 -12.36
N ASP A 158 -9.17 -9.43 -13.70
CA ASP A 158 -8.10 -10.02 -14.52
C ASP A 158 -6.74 -9.33 -14.33
N PHE A 159 -6.77 -8.00 -14.20
CA PHE A 159 -5.58 -7.17 -14.05
C PHE A 159 -5.26 -6.91 -12.57
N ARG A 160 -6.22 -6.95 -11.65
CA ARG A 160 -6.01 -6.60 -10.24
C ARG A 160 -6.08 -7.83 -9.33
N LYS A 161 -5.30 -8.87 -9.64
CA LYS A 161 -5.29 -10.15 -8.91
C LYS A 161 -5.13 -9.98 -7.40
N ALA A 162 -4.25 -9.08 -6.96
CA ALA A 162 -4.04 -8.76 -5.54
C ALA A 162 -5.34 -8.39 -4.81
N SER A 163 -6.23 -7.62 -5.46
CA SER A 163 -7.50 -7.19 -4.86
C SER A 163 -8.50 -8.33 -4.65
N LEU A 164 -8.30 -9.48 -5.29
CA LEU A 164 -9.19 -10.65 -5.14
C LEU A 164 -9.01 -11.38 -3.81
N ASN A 165 -7.95 -11.06 -3.06
CA ASN A 165 -7.67 -11.63 -1.74
C ASN A 165 -8.32 -10.83 -0.60
N MET A 166 -9.06 -9.76 -0.91
CA MET A 166 -9.61 -8.83 0.07
C MET A 166 -11.08 -8.55 -0.25
N ASP A 167 -11.87 -8.36 0.80
CA ASP A 167 -13.19 -7.76 0.68
C ASP A 167 -13.05 -6.28 0.99
N VAL A 168 -13.37 -5.44 0.01
CA VAL A 168 -13.33 -3.99 0.09
C VAL A 168 -14.76 -3.48 0.00
N TYR A 169 -15.11 -2.52 0.85
CA TYR A 169 -16.44 -1.93 0.93
C TYR A 169 -16.33 -0.42 0.78
N ILE A 170 -17.15 0.16 -0.08
CA ILE A 170 -17.14 1.61 -0.38
C ILE A 170 -18.53 2.22 -0.13
N PRO A 171 -18.64 3.53 0.12
CA PRO A 171 -19.93 4.18 0.30
C PRO A 171 -20.80 4.10 -0.96
N LYS A 172 -22.06 3.70 -0.79
CA LYS A 172 -23.06 3.58 -1.87
C LYS A 172 -23.51 4.94 -2.40
N GLY A 173 -23.58 5.94 -1.53
CA GLY A 173 -23.99 7.32 -1.88
C GLY A 173 -22.98 8.08 -2.74
N GLY A 174 -21.95 7.40 -3.25
CA GLY A 174 -20.81 8.01 -3.91
C GLY A 174 -19.78 8.52 -2.91
N ARG A 175 -18.74 9.17 -3.44
CA ARG A 175 -17.63 9.69 -2.64
C ARG A 175 -18.08 10.89 -1.80
N VAL A 176 -17.51 11.00 -0.59
CA VAL A 176 -17.73 12.15 0.30
C VAL A 176 -17.15 13.46 -0.26
N GLY A 177 -16.27 13.39 -1.27
CA GLY A 177 -15.73 14.54 -1.97
C GLY A 177 -14.90 14.14 -3.20
N ARG A 178 -14.67 15.10 -4.09
CA ARG A 178 -13.79 14.89 -5.26
C ARG A 178 -12.37 14.59 -4.78
N GLY A 179 -11.77 13.54 -5.34
CA GLY A 179 -10.42 13.11 -4.97
C GLY A 179 -10.32 12.46 -3.59
N ILE A 180 -11.45 12.13 -2.94
CA ILE A 180 -11.49 11.39 -1.67
C ILE A 180 -12.14 10.04 -1.93
N MET A 181 -11.58 9.00 -1.33
CA MET A 181 -12.12 7.66 -1.32
C MET A 181 -12.02 7.08 0.07
N ASP A 182 -13.12 6.50 0.54
CA ASP A 182 -13.16 5.78 1.80
C ASP A 182 -13.41 4.31 1.54
N GLN A 183 -12.78 3.47 2.36
CA GLN A 183 -13.05 2.05 2.35
C GLN A 183 -12.98 1.44 3.74
N TRP A 184 -13.81 0.42 3.95
CA TRP A 184 -13.52 -0.65 4.88
C TRP A 184 -12.90 -1.83 4.14
N ILE A 185 -11.91 -2.46 4.75
CA ILE A 185 -11.22 -3.59 4.15
C ILE A 185 -10.99 -4.71 5.17
N LYS A 186 -11.16 -5.96 4.72
CA LYS A 186 -10.78 -7.19 5.44
C LYS A 186 -10.15 -8.20 4.48
N PHE A 187 -9.35 -9.13 4.98
CA PHE A 187 -8.95 -10.27 4.15
C PHE A 187 -10.15 -11.19 3.88
N LYS A 188 -10.20 -11.72 2.66
CA LYS A 188 -11.26 -12.62 2.24
C LYS A 188 -11.14 -14.02 2.84
N ASN A 189 -9.93 -14.43 3.21
CA ASN A 189 -9.64 -15.73 3.83
C ASN A 189 -9.92 -15.74 5.35
N GLY A 190 -10.34 -14.63 5.94
CA GLY A 190 -10.62 -14.51 7.38
C GLY A 190 -9.39 -14.24 8.26
N GLU A 191 -8.20 -14.06 7.68
CA GLU A 191 -7.01 -13.63 8.43
C GLU A 191 -7.18 -12.19 8.93
N ASN A 192 -6.49 -11.89 10.03
CA ASN A 192 -6.38 -10.52 10.54
C ASN A 192 -5.17 -9.81 9.92
N PHE A 193 -5.29 -8.50 9.74
CA PHE A 193 -4.16 -7.64 9.43
C PHE A 193 -3.24 -7.51 10.64
N THR A 194 -1.95 -7.72 10.43
CA THR A 194 -0.90 -7.49 11.43
C THR A 194 -0.11 -6.23 11.09
N ASN A 195 0.80 -5.80 11.96
CA ASN A 195 1.61 -4.60 11.72
C ASN A 195 2.46 -4.66 10.43
N THR A 196 2.85 -5.85 9.98
CA THR A 196 3.55 -6.01 8.69
C THR A 196 2.62 -5.93 7.48
N CYS A 197 1.30 -5.93 7.67
CA CYS A 197 0.32 -5.69 6.61
C CYS A 197 0.11 -4.20 6.29
N LEU A 198 0.72 -3.27 7.05
CA LEU A 198 0.50 -1.84 6.85
C LEU A 198 1.00 -1.36 5.47
N GLY A 199 2.06 -1.97 4.92
CA GLY A 199 2.47 -1.76 3.53
C GLY A 199 1.35 -2.07 2.54
N LEU A 200 0.73 -3.26 2.62
CA LEU A 200 -0.42 -3.64 1.81
C LEU A 200 -1.58 -2.65 1.96
N LEU A 201 -1.96 -2.33 3.20
CA LEU A 201 -3.08 -1.43 3.50
C LEU A 201 -2.84 -0.01 2.97
N SER A 202 -1.59 0.44 2.88
CA SER A 202 -1.22 1.73 2.31
C SER A 202 -1.35 1.82 0.79
N ASP A 203 -1.45 0.70 0.06
CA ASP A 203 -1.44 0.68 -1.42
C ASP A 203 -2.46 -0.30 -2.02
N MET A 204 -3.52 -0.62 -1.28
CA MET A 204 -4.61 -1.49 -1.74
C MET A 204 -5.98 -0.86 -1.56
N PHE A 205 -6.45 -0.21 -2.62
CA PHE A 205 -7.74 0.47 -2.67
C PHE A 205 -8.31 0.53 -4.10
N PRO A 206 -9.61 0.83 -4.29
CA PRO A 206 -10.16 1.13 -5.59
C PRO A 206 -9.45 2.35 -6.22
N GLN A 207 -9.36 2.42 -7.55
CA GLN A 207 -8.46 3.38 -8.18
C GLN A 207 -9.04 4.80 -8.19
N MET A 208 -8.21 5.78 -7.79
CA MET A 208 -8.61 7.18 -7.62
C MET A 208 -8.97 7.91 -8.91
N VAL A 209 -8.27 7.63 -10.01
CA VAL A 209 -8.58 8.26 -11.30
C VAL A 209 -9.90 7.73 -11.84
N GLU A 210 -10.11 6.42 -11.79
CA GLU A 210 -11.33 5.73 -12.22
C GLU A 210 -12.56 6.19 -11.45
N SER A 211 -12.36 6.64 -10.20
CA SER A 211 -13.46 7.20 -9.41
C SER A 211 -14.12 8.40 -10.11
N TYR A 212 -13.39 9.21 -10.90
CA TYR A 212 -13.97 10.34 -11.66
C TYR A 212 -15.08 9.96 -12.65
N SER A 213 -15.30 8.68 -12.92
CA SER A 213 -16.43 8.21 -13.71
C SER A 213 -17.82 8.63 -13.18
N GLU A 214 -17.92 8.94 -11.89
CA GLU A 214 -19.16 9.45 -11.28
C GLU A 214 -19.25 11.00 -11.32
N ASP A 215 -18.23 11.70 -11.83
CA ASP A 215 -18.14 13.17 -11.92
C ASP A 215 -18.05 13.60 -13.39
N TRP A 216 -19.19 13.51 -14.08
CA TRP A 216 -19.32 13.83 -15.52
C TRP A 216 -18.88 15.26 -15.86
N GLU A 217 -19.16 16.22 -14.97
CA GLU A 217 -18.76 17.62 -15.18
C GLU A 217 -17.23 17.76 -15.19
N ALA A 218 -16.53 17.19 -14.20
CA ALA A 218 -15.07 17.20 -14.17
C ALA A 218 -14.46 16.51 -15.39
N MET A 219 -15.03 15.37 -15.81
CA MET A 219 -14.58 14.65 -16.99
C MET A 219 -14.74 15.48 -18.28
N ASN A 220 -15.88 16.13 -18.46
CA ASN A 220 -16.12 16.99 -19.63
C ASN A 220 -15.18 18.19 -19.66
N ASN A 221 -15.01 18.86 -18.52
CA ASN A 221 -14.10 20.00 -18.41
C ASN A 221 -12.64 19.60 -18.71
N ALA A 222 -12.25 18.37 -18.38
CA ALA A 222 -10.95 17.82 -18.69
C ALA A 222 -10.84 17.22 -20.11
N GLY A 223 -11.95 17.08 -20.84
CA GLY A 223 -11.99 16.40 -22.15
C GLY A 223 -11.63 14.91 -22.09
N ILE A 224 -11.93 14.24 -20.96
CA ILE A 224 -11.57 12.83 -20.72
C ILE A 224 -12.80 11.93 -20.91
N SER A 225 -12.66 10.89 -21.72
CA SER A 225 -13.70 9.85 -21.88
C SER A 225 -13.65 8.77 -20.79
N GLN A 226 -14.78 8.10 -20.57
CA GLN A 226 -14.88 6.94 -19.66
C GLN A 226 -13.86 5.83 -20.00
N LYS A 227 -13.63 5.61 -21.30
CA LYS A 227 -12.65 4.64 -21.78
C LYS A 227 -11.24 5.02 -21.34
N GLN A 228 -10.87 6.30 -21.43
CA GLN A 228 -9.55 6.75 -21.02
C GLN A 228 -9.31 6.48 -19.54
N LEU A 229 -10.29 6.72 -18.64
CA LEU A 229 -10.09 6.49 -17.20
C LEU A 229 -9.66 5.07 -16.83
N THR A 230 -10.09 4.06 -17.57
CA THR A 230 -9.95 2.63 -17.19
C THR A 230 -8.76 1.91 -17.83
N GLN A 231 -7.93 2.61 -18.62
CA GLN A 231 -6.83 2.01 -19.40
C GLN A 231 -5.44 2.30 -18.81
N HIS A 232 -5.38 2.58 -17.51
CA HIS A 232 -4.17 3.00 -16.83
C HIS A 232 -3.62 1.97 -15.85
N TRP A 233 -2.35 2.16 -15.53
CA TRP A 233 -1.64 1.57 -14.41
C TRP A 233 -0.85 2.69 -13.74
N TYR A 234 -0.80 2.64 -12.41
CA TYR A 234 -0.24 3.70 -11.58
C TYR A 234 1.01 3.21 -10.87
N PRO A 235 2.19 3.16 -11.53
CA PRO A 235 3.41 2.86 -10.81
C PRO A 235 3.68 3.94 -9.78
N THR A 236 3.71 3.52 -8.53
CA THR A 236 4.25 4.29 -7.41
C THR A 236 5.75 4.46 -7.65
N LEU A 237 6.23 5.70 -7.54
CA LEU A 237 7.63 6.07 -7.58
C LEU A 237 8.22 6.07 -6.17
N ALA A 238 7.49 6.66 -5.23
CA ALA A 238 7.86 6.75 -3.83
C ALA A 238 6.64 6.51 -2.94
N LEU A 239 6.86 5.84 -1.81
CA LEU A 239 5.88 5.57 -0.76
C LEU A 239 6.55 5.81 0.59
N ASN A 240 5.94 6.61 1.45
CA ASN A 240 6.32 6.68 2.87
C ASN A 240 5.21 6.14 3.76
N LEU A 241 5.57 5.66 4.94
CA LEU A 241 4.64 5.20 5.96
C LEU A 241 5.11 5.70 7.33
N ASP A 242 4.23 6.40 8.04
CA ASP A 242 4.43 6.86 9.41
C ASP A 242 3.49 6.10 10.33
N ILE A 243 4.02 5.18 11.12
CA ILE A 243 3.25 4.30 11.99
C ILE A 243 3.09 4.98 13.34
N LYS A 244 1.85 5.26 13.74
CA LYS A 244 1.50 5.99 14.97
C LYS A 244 1.18 5.07 16.13
N LYS A 245 0.66 3.88 15.83
CA LYS A 245 0.41 2.85 16.83
C LYS A 245 0.45 1.46 16.22
N LEU A 246 0.62 0.47 17.08
CA LEU A 246 0.51 -0.94 16.71
C LEU A 246 -0.96 -1.35 16.60
N LEU A 247 -1.26 -2.24 15.64
CA LEU A 247 -2.45 -3.06 15.70
C LEU A 247 -2.39 -4.03 16.90
N PRO A 248 -3.54 -4.47 17.45
CA PRO A 248 -3.59 -5.38 18.59
C PRO A 248 -2.83 -6.69 18.40
N ASP A 249 -2.50 -7.35 19.51
CA ASP A 249 -2.00 -8.73 19.49
C ASP A 249 -3.02 -9.65 18.82
N GLY A 250 -2.58 -10.41 17.81
CA GLY A 250 -3.47 -11.21 16.96
C GLY A 250 -4.04 -10.46 15.74
N GLY A 251 -3.75 -9.16 15.61
CA GLY A 251 -4.13 -8.33 14.48
C GLY A 251 -5.57 -7.81 14.52
N ALA A 252 -5.96 -7.04 13.49
CA ALA A 252 -7.30 -6.49 13.34
C ALA A 252 -7.99 -7.10 12.11
N LYS A 253 -9.27 -7.48 12.25
CA LYS A 253 -10.07 -8.02 11.15
C LYS A 253 -10.42 -6.93 10.14
N TRP A 254 -10.90 -5.80 10.65
CA TRP A 254 -11.29 -4.67 9.83
C TRP A 254 -10.32 -3.50 9.98
N ILE A 255 -10.11 -2.82 8.87
CA ILE A 255 -9.35 -1.57 8.82
C ILE A 255 -10.14 -0.57 7.99
N PHE A 256 -10.19 0.67 8.46
CA PHE A 256 -10.69 1.79 7.67
C PHE A 256 -9.52 2.47 6.97
N VAL A 257 -9.68 2.80 5.70
CA VAL A 257 -8.67 3.55 4.94
C VAL A 257 -9.35 4.70 4.21
N ARG A 258 -8.86 5.93 4.43
CA ARG A 258 -9.16 7.07 3.57
C ARG A 258 -7.99 7.34 2.65
N ILE A 259 -8.28 7.54 1.37
CA ILE A 259 -7.33 7.94 0.34
C ILE A 259 -7.74 9.31 -0.19
N GLN A 260 -6.79 10.24 -0.31
CA GLN A 260 -6.99 11.58 -0.84
C GLN A 260 -5.95 11.91 -1.90
N SER A 261 -6.32 12.65 -2.95
CA SER A 261 -5.36 13.31 -3.84
C SER A 261 -5.66 14.80 -3.89
N LYS A 262 -4.60 15.58 -3.74
CA LYS A 262 -4.63 17.03 -3.81
C LYS A 262 -4.53 17.50 -5.25
N LEU A 263 -3.75 16.80 -6.09
CA LEU A 263 -3.56 17.16 -7.48
C LEU A 263 -3.24 15.94 -8.37
N ILE A 264 -4.05 15.79 -9.40
CA ILE A 264 -3.77 14.92 -10.54
C ILE A 264 -3.48 15.82 -11.73
N ALA A 265 -2.24 15.85 -12.19
CA ALA A 265 -1.82 16.73 -13.26
C ALA A 265 -0.66 16.15 -14.07
N ASN A 266 -0.69 16.36 -15.39
CA ASN A 266 0.41 16.08 -16.29
C ASN A 266 0.97 14.64 -16.16
N GLY A 267 0.08 13.65 -16.02
CA GLY A 267 0.45 12.24 -15.92
C GLY A 267 1.05 11.83 -14.57
N ARG A 268 0.91 12.63 -13.51
CA ARG A 268 1.30 12.30 -12.14
C ARG A 268 0.16 12.59 -11.17
N LYS A 269 0.19 11.88 -10.05
CA LYS A 269 -0.73 12.10 -8.92
C LYS A 269 -0.01 11.91 -7.59
N ASP A 270 -0.45 12.67 -6.60
CA ASP A 270 -0.19 12.36 -5.19
C ASP A 270 -1.25 11.38 -4.67
N LEU A 271 -0.92 10.69 -3.58
CA LEU A 271 -1.92 10.10 -2.69
C LEU A 271 -1.51 10.41 -1.26
N GLU A 272 -2.48 10.75 -0.44
CA GLU A 272 -2.42 10.70 1.02
C GLU A 272 -3.32 9.56 1.48
N VAL A 273 -2.81 8.70 2.35
CA VAL A 273 -3.51 7.51 2.83
C VAL A 273 -3.51 7.56 4.36
N ILE A 274 -4.71 7.49 4.94
CA ILE A 274 -4.93 7.48 6.38
C ILE A 274 -5.50 6.12 6.73
N ILE A 275 -4.74 5.35 7.50
CA ILE A 275 -5.10 4.01 7.95
C ILE A 275 -5.58 4.12 9.40
N MET A 276 -6.78 3.66 9.67
CA MET A 276 -7.42 3.72 10.98
C MET A 276 -7.96 2.34 11.37
N ASP A 277 -8.01 2.07 12.67
CA ASP A 277 -8.65 0.86 13.17
C ASP A 277 -10.19 0.98 13.22
N GLU A 278 -10.84 -0.05 13.76
CA GLU A 278 -12.29 -0.13 13.93
C GLU A 278 -12.85 1.00 14.81
N GLN A 279 -12.05 1.51 15.75
CA GLN A 279 -12.40 2.62 16.63
C GLN A 279 -12.14 3.99 15.99
N LYS A 280 -11.73 4.03 14.71
CA LYS A 280 -11.34 5.24 13.97
C LYS A 280 -10.21 5.99 14.66
N GLU A 281 -9.28 5.27 15.25
CA GLU A 281 -8.02 5.82 15.72
C GLU A 281 -6.95 5.66 14.64
N VAL A 282 -6.12 6.68 14.43
CA VAL A 282 -5.06 6.64 13.41
C VAL A 282 -4.02 5.58 13.77
N VAL A 283 -3.83 4.62 12.88
CA VAL A 283 -2.80 3.57 12.96
C VAL A 283 -1.55 4.00 12.22
N ALA A 284 -1.71 4.46 10.97
CA ALA A 284 -0.60 4.90 10.14
C ALA A 284 -1.04 5.95 9.11
N LEU A 285 -0.08 6.76 8.68
CA LEU A 285 -0.24 7.74 7.61
C LEU A 285 0.74 7.40 6.49
N SER A 286 0.34 7.62 5.24
CA SER A 286 1.21 7.36 4.10
C SER A 286 1.01 8.41 3.02
N HIS A 287 2.07 8.71 2.27
CA HIS A 287 1.98 9.55 1.10
C HIS A 287 2.75 8.93 -0.08
N HIS A 288 2.15 8.99 -1.27
CA HIS A 288 2.69 8.39 -2.48
C HIS A 288 2.95 9.46 -3.53
N VAL A 289 3.98 9.22 -4.34
CA VAL A 289 4.14 9.87 -5.65
C VAL A 289 3.93 8.78 -6.69
N ALA A 290 2.96 8.95 -7.60
CA ALA A 290 2.68 7.97 -8.64
C ALA A 290 2.57 8.60 -10.03
N MET A 291 2.94 7.83 -11.06
CA MET A 291 2.65 8.17 -12.45
C MET A 291 1.29 7.62 -12.88
N ILE A 292 0.77 8.15 -13.98
CA ILE A 292 -0.40 7.63 -14.70
C ILE A 292 0.10 7.18 -16.07
N LEU A 293 0.21 5.87 -16.26
CA LEU A 293 0.70 5.27 -17.50
C LEU A 293 -0.34 4.33 -18.10
N SER A 294 -0.24 4.01 -19.39
CA SER A 294 -1.07 2.97 -20.00
C SER A 294 -0.82 1.60 -19.35
N SER A 295 -1.87 0.82 -19.10
CA SER A 295 -1.75 -0.56 -18.61
C SER A 295 -0.91 -1.45 -19.55
N ALA A 296 -0.80 -1.11 -20.84
CA ALA A 296 0.07 -1.82 -21.78
C ALA A 296 1.55 -1.79 -21.34
N ARG A 297 2.00 -0.69 -20.72
CA ARG A 297 3.37 -0.59 -20.17
C ARG A 297 3.60 -1.54 -18.99
N ASN A 298 2.55 -1.85 -18.22
CA ASN A 298 2.61 -2.84 -17.15
C ASN A 298 2.82 -4.25 -17.74
N LEU A 299 2.10 -4.60 -18.80
CA LEU A 299 2.12 -5.92 -19.41
C LEU A 299 3.34 -6.18 -20.32
N ALA A 300 4.04 -5.12 -20.73
CA ALA A 300 5.24 -5.24 -21.56
C ALA A 300 6.38 -5.94 -20.81
N LYS A 301 7.11 -6.82 -21.52
CA LYS A 301 8.28 -7.54 -20.99
C LYS A 301 9.34 -6.58 -20.46
N ARG A 302 10.08 -7.01 -19.43
CA ARG A 302 11.25 -6.29 -18.92
C ARG A 302 12.29 -6.18 -20.05
N GLY A 303 12.71 -4.96 -20.40
CA GLY A 303 13.71 -4.69 -21.44
C GLY A 303 13.18 -4.12 -22.76
N ASP A 304 11.89 -4.23 -23.06
CA ASP A 304 11.30 -3.75 -24.33
C ASP A 304 10.99 -2.23 -24.34
N GLY A 305 11.80 -1.42 -23.65
CA GLY A 305 11.68 0.03 -23.64
C GLY A 305 12.03 0.65 -24.99
N LYS A 306 11.19 0.47 -26.01
CA LYS A 306 11.21 1.35 -27.18
C LYS A 306 10.93 2.77 -26.68
N LYS A 307 11.86 3.68 -26.97
CA LYS A 307 11.68 5.12 -26.81
C LYS A 307 10.48 5.51 -27.68
N ASP A 308 9.32 5.70 -27.07
CA ASP A 308 8.22 6.36 -27.74
C ASP A 308 8.68 7.78 -28.06
N GLN A 309 8.88 8.05 -29.35
CA GLN A 309 9.08 9.40 -29.85
C GLN A 309 7.85 10.21 -29.47
N ILE A 310 8.01 11.08 -28.48
CA ILE A 310 7.08 12.18 -28.26
C ILE A 310 7.19 13.03 -29.53
N SER A 311 6.23 12.90 -30.45
CA SER A 311 6.04 13.84 -31.53
C SER A 311 5.59 15.16 -30.90
N SER A 312 6.54 15.98 -30.50
CA SER A 312 6.31 17.41 -30.35
C SER A 312 6.06 17.95 -31.76
N LYS A 313 4.78 18.16 -32.09
CA LYS A 313 4.44 19.16 -33.09
C LYS A 313 4.15 20.44 -32.32
N LEU A 314 4.99 21.44 -32.63
CA LEU A 314 4.78 22.87 -32.40
C LEU A 314 3.39 23.31 -32.87
#